data_AF-A0A5C3N5R1-F1
#
_entry.id   AF-A0A5C3N5R1-F1
#
_cell.length_a   1.000
_cell.length_b   1.000
_cell.length_c   1.000
_cell.angle_alpha   90.00
_cell.angle_beta   90.00
_cell.angle_gamma   90.00
#
_symmetry.space_group_name_H-M   'P 1'
#
loop_
_entity.id
_entity.type
_entity.pdbx_description
1 polymer ?
#
loop_
_entity_poly.entity_id
_entity_poly.type
_entity_poly.pdbx_seq_one_letter_code
_entity_poly.pdbx_strand_id
1 'polypeptide(L)'
;MNLIASPSRSSGLEKDGDTLKDFKVQEEYRDFIQGKLDSCLQKFPPSGDATQSTQRTEVEQNILILFRKLREGISSSHRKDEFALEVYETSLVLATLFRTPLQATTTLSYLLPGLYYASSSESLRQQGRLSITLISLLHHLVAAYPSQAPFHQHLPIIPASFLPRGSQASKWISSIASALRTNDYMKLGALTQLSAIQEATSGTNEKLATPSPSESHLKSSTRHLDPGLANEALLTLVDALRTKARARIWLTLRSAYRELWCQSEYDTSEWLESTLALKSLKAGQASTDAGMWLGEREKEGDVRKKEGSDSRWILIKPKQ
;
A
#
# COMPACT_ATOMS: atom_id res chain seq x y z
N MET A 1 -17.59 23.85 -8.38
CA MET A 1 -16.58 24.61 -7.63
C MET A 1 -15.34 24.77 -8.49
N ASN A 2 -15.00 25.98 -8.91
CA ASN A 2 -13.79 26.27 -9.68
C ASN A 2 -12.69 26.77 -8.74
N LEU A 3 -11.52 26.12 -8.79
CA LEU A 3 -10.20 26.57 -8.30
C LEU A 3 -10.17 27.18 -6.89
N ILE A 4 -10.44 26.37 -5.86
CA ILE A 4 -10.12 26.77 -4.48
C ILE A 4 -8.59 26.77 -4.29
N ALA A 5 -8.05 27.91 -3.86
CA ALA A 5 -6.64 28.10 -3.55
C ALA A 5 -6.25 27.34 -2.26
N SER A 6 -4.99 26.91 -2.16
CA SER A 6 -4.50 26.29 -0.92
C SER A 6 -4.29 27.37 0.15
N PRO A 7 -4.64 27.12 1.42
CA PRO A 7 -4.42 28.08 2.51
C PRO A 7 -2.95 28.51 2.66
N SER A 8 -2.01 27.61 2.37
CA SER A 8 -0.58 27.85 2.47
C SER A 8 -0.02 28.86 1.45
N ARG A 9 -0.78 29.21 0.40
CA ARG A 9 -0.36 30.14 -0.67
C ARG A 9 -1.04 31.49 -0.62
N SER A 10 -2.16 31.59 0.08
CA SER A 10 -2.82 32.86 0.30
C SER A 10 -2.17 33.54 1.51
N SER A 11 -1.37 34.58 1.28
CA SER A 11 -0.73 35.40 2.32
C SER A 11 -1.74 36.27 3.12
N GLY A 12 -2.94 35.76 3.42
CA GLY A 12 -4.03 36.49 4.07
C GLY A 12 -4.64 37.64 3.25
N LEU A 13 -4.14 37.89 2.03
CA LEU A 13 -4.57 38.99 1.15
C LEU A 13 -5.59 38.56 0.09
N GLU A 14 -5.62 37.28 -0.28
CA GLU A 14 -6.63 36.75 -1.19
C GLU A 14 -7.89 36.36 -0.41
N LYS A 15 -9.02 36.92 -0.80
CA LYS A 15 -10.34 36.73 -0.17
C LYS A 15 -10.78 35.25 -0.07
N ASP A 16 -10.17 34.38 -0.87
CA ASP A 16 -10.46 32.95 -0.95
C ASP A 16 -9.46 32.05 -0.19
N GLY A 17 -8.44 32.65 0.45
CA GLY A 17 -7.35 31.93 1.10
C GLY A 17 -7.74 31.12 2.33
N ASP A 18 -8.65 31.66 3.11
CA ASP A 18 -9.13 31.06 4.36
C ASP A 18 -10.40 30.22 4.16
N THR A 19 -10.91 30.11 2.93
CA THR A 19 -12.20 29.44 2.65
C THR A 19 -12.18 27.96 3.04
N LEU A 20 -11.03 27.27 2.94
CA LEU A 20 -10.88 25.87 3.38
C LEU A 20 -10.71 25.68 4.89
N LYS A 21 -10.74 26.75 5.70
CA LYS A 21 -10.83 26.62 7.17
C LYS A 21 -12.25 26.33 7.63
N ASP A 22 -13.26 26.69 6.83
CA ASP A 22 -14.65 26.41 7.14
C ASP A 22 -14.98 24.92 6.97
N PHE A 23 -15.61 24.32 7.98
CA PHE A 23 -15.88 22.87 8.02
C PHE A 23 -16.87 22.44 6.93
N LYS A 24 -17.85 23.29 6.60
CA LYS A 24 -18.83 23.01 5.56
C LYS A 24 -18.18 23.06 4.18
N VAL A 25 -17.31 24.05 3.94
CA VAL A 25 -16.54 24.12 2.69
C VAL A 25 -15.63 22.90 2.54
N GLN A 26 -15.00 22.43 3.61
CA GLN A 26 -14.18 21.20 3.56
C GLN A 26 -15.00 19.98 3.12
N GLU A 27 -16.22 19.82 3.64
CA GLU A 27 -17.13 18.73 3.29
C GLU A 27 -17.57 18.82 1.82
N GLU A 28 -18.00 20.00 1.36
CA GLU A 28 -18.35 20.24 -0.05
C GLU A 28 -17.14 20.01 -0.98
N TYR A 29 -15.94 20.38 -0.55
CA TYR A 29 -14.71 20.14 -1.30
C TYR A 29 -14.37 18.64 -1.34
N ARG A 30 -14.61 17.90 -0.26
CA ARG A 30 -14.43 16.45 -0.21
C ARG A 30 -15.41 15.73 -1.14
N ASP A 31 -16.64 16.21 -1.28
CA ASP A 31 -17.63 15.72 -2.26
C ASP A 31 -17.14 15.93 -3.70
N PHE A 32 -16.62 17.12 -3.98
CA PHE A 32 -16.02 17.43 -5.28
C PHE A 32 -14.83 16.51 -5.61
N ILE A 33 -13.96 16.24 -4.63
CA ILE A 33 -12.85 15.28 -4.80
C ILE A 33 -13.38 13.87 -5.06
N GLN A 34 -14.44 13.45 -4.36
CA GLN A 34 -15.03 12.13 -4.54
C GLN A 34 -15.51 11.93 -5.99
N GLY A 35 -16.24 12.89 -6.56
CA GLY A 35 -16.69 12.78 -7.95
C GLY A 35 -15.54 12.64 -8.95
N LYS A 36 -14.39 13.27 -8.68
CA LYS A 36 -13.18 13.09 -9.50
C LYS A 36 -12.52 11.72 -9.30
N LEU A 37 -12.49 11.24 -8.06
CA LEU A 37 -11.98 9.91 -7.76
C LEU A 37 -12.82 8.83 -8.43
N ASP A 38 -14.15 8.90 -8.31
CA ASP A 38 -15.07 7.96 -8.95
C ASP A 38 -14.89 7.95 -10.48
N SER A 39 -14.79 9.14 -11.08
CA SER A 39 -14.52 9.29 -12.51
C SER A 39 -13.17 8.68 -12.92
N CYS A 40 -12.14 8.81 -12.08
CA CYS A 40 -10.82 8.22 -12.32
C CYS A 40 -10.88 6.69 -12.25
N LEU A 41 -11.53 6.13 -11.23
CA LEU A 41 -11.68 4.68 -11.05
C LEU A 41 -12.50 4.05 -12.18
N GLN A 42 -13.54 4.73 -12.68
CA GLN A 42 -14.32 4.28 -13.84
C GLN A 42 -13.52 4.34 -15.14
N LYS A 43 -12.76 5.41 -15.36
CA LYS A 43 -12.01 5.62 -16.60
C LYS A 43 -10.77 4.72 -16.71
N PHE A 44 -10.13 4.41 -15.59
CA PHE A 44 -8.90 3.63 -15.52
C PHE A 44 -9.08 2.39 -14.65
N PRO A 45 -9.84 1.37 -15.11
CA PRO A 45 -9.99 0.13 -14.36
C PRO A 45 -8.62 -0.54 -14.14
N PRO A 46 -8.43 -1.29 -13.04
CA PRO A 46 -7.14 -1.90 -12.68
C PRO A 46 -6.52 -2.84 -13.73
N SER A 47 -7.30 -3.28 -14.73
CA SER A 47 -6.90 -4.24 -15.77
C SER A 47 -6.51 -3.60 -17.11
N GLY A 48 -6.37 -2.27 -17.19
CA GLY A 48 -6.14 -1.54 -18.45
C GLY A 48 -4.69 -1.53 -18.99
N ASP A 49 -4.57 -1.34 -20.30
CA ASP A 49 -3.33 -1.34 -21.09
C ASP A 49 -2.27 -0.29 -20.65
N ALA A 50 -1.00 -0.65 -20.85
CA ALA A 50 0.18 0.16 -20.52
C ALA A 50 0.24 1.53 -21.23
N THR A 51 -0.46 1.68 -22.35
CA THR A 51 -0.51 2.91 -23.17
C THR A 51 -1.24 4.07 -22.49
N GLN A 52 -2.08 3.83 -21.48
CA GLN A 52 -2.76 4.89 -20.72
C GLN A 52 -2.00 5.32 -19.45
N SER A 53 -0.80 4.78 -19.21
CA SER A 53 -0.06 4.97 -17.96
C SER A 53 0.25 6.44 -17.65
N THR A 54 0.66 7.24 -18.64
CA THR A 54 1.00 8.65 -18.42
C THR A 54 -0.21 9.49 -18.05
N GLN A 55 -1.30 9.40 -18.83
CA GLN A 55 -2.54 10.15 -18.56
C GLN A 55 -3.15 9.73 -17.22
N ARG A 56 -3.12 8.43 -16.89
CA ARG A 56 -3.55 7.91 -15.60
C ARG A 56 -2.73 8.53 -14.47
N THR A 57 -1.40 8.52 -14.59
CA THR A 57 -0.49 9.09 -13.58
C THR A 57 -0.80 10.58 -13.34
N GLU A 58 -1.05 11.35 -14.39
CA GLU A 58 -1.42 12.77 -14.26
C GLU A 58 -2.72 12.98 -13.48
N VAL A 59 -3.76 12.18 -13.78
CA VAL A 59 -5.06 12.25 -13.07
C VAL A 59 -4.91 11.84 -11.61
N GLU A 60 -4.16 10.76 -11.34
CA GLU A 60 -3.87 10.29 -9.99
C GLU A 60 -3.13 11.35 -9.17
N GLN A 61 -2.09 11.99 -9.73
CA GLN A 61 -1.37 13.08 -9.07
C GLN A 61 -2.27 14.29 -8.82
N ASN A 62 -3.15 14.63 -9.76
CA ASN A 62 -4.13 15.71 -9.58
C ASN A 62 -5.07 15.43 -8.40
N ILE A 63 -5.54 14.19 -8.23
CA ILE A 63 -6.37 13.79 -7.09
C ILE A 63 -5.60 13.96 -5.77
N LEU A 64 -4.34 13.49 -5.73
CA LEU A 64 -3.50 13.64 -4.53
C LEU A 64 -3.24 15.10 -4.16
N ILE A 65 -3.08 15.98 -5.16
CA ILE A 65 -2.96 17.43 -4.93
C ILE A 65 -4.22 17.97 -4.26
N LEU A 66 -5.42 17.60 -4.72
CA LEU A 66 -6.67 18.05 -4.10
C LEU A 66 -6.80 17.56 -2.65
N PHE A 67 -6.48 16.29 -2.39
CA PHE A 67 -6.43 15.76 -1.03
C PHE A 67 -5.41 16.49 -0.17
N ARG A 68 -4.25 16.87 -0.71
CA ARG A 68 -3.25 17.66 0.02
C ARG A 68 -3.83 19.02 0.42
N LYS A 69 -4.50 19.73 -0.49
CA LYS A 69 -5.16 21.00 -0.18
C LYS A 69 -6.18 20.86 0.93
N LEU A 70 -7.00 19.81 0.87
CA LEU A 70 -8.00 19.54 1.91
C LEU A 70 -7.34 19.27 3.27
N ARG A 71 -6.26 18.48 3.32
CA ARG A 71 -5.50 18.23 4.56
C ARG A 71 -4.87 19.50 5.14
N GLU A 72 -4.38 20.42 4.28
CA GLU A 72 -3.90 21.74 4.71
C GLU A 72 -5.04 22.57 5.34
N GLY A 73 -6.24 22.57 4.74
CA GLY A 73 -7.45 23.17 5.31
C GLY A 73 -7.87 22.60 6.67
N ILE A 74 -7.88 21.27 6.79
CA ILE A 74 -8.18 20.55 8.04
C ILE A 74 -7.14 20.90 9.13
N SER A 75 -5.86 20.89 8.78
CA SER A 75 -4.78 21.21 9.72
C SER A 75 -4.85 22.67 10.20
N SER A 76 -5.12 23.61 9.30
CA SER A 76 -5.19 25.06 9.60
C SER A 76 -6.44 25.45 10.39
N SER A 77 -7.51 24.66 10.31
CA SER A 77 -8.72 24.81 11.13
C SER A 77 -8.68 24.00 12.43
N HIS A 78 -7.59 23.25 12.67
CA HIS A 78 -7.42 22.37 13.82
C HIS A 78 -8.55 21.34 14.00
N ARG A 79 -9.20 20.93 12.91
CA ARG A 79 -10.28 19.93 12.91
C ARG A 79 -9.71 18.54 13.23
N LYS A 80 -10.34 17.80 14.15
CA LYS A 80 -9.90 16.48 14.66
C LYS A 80 -11.04 15.47 14.78
N ASP A 81 -12.13 15.70 14.07
CA ASP A 81 -13.31 14.84 14.10
C ASP A 81 -13.18 13.65 13.11
N GLU A 82 -14.26 12.89 12.95
CA GLU A 82 -14.34 11.74 12.04
C GLU A 82 -14.02 12.10 10.60
N PHE A 83 -14.49 13.27 10.15
CA PHE A 83 -14.21 13.76 8.81
C PHE A 83 -12.71 13.94 8.59
N ALA A 84 -12.00 14.54 9.55
CA ALA A 84 -10.56 14.67 9.45
C ALA A 84 -9.89 13.29 9.34
N LEU A 85 -10.30 12.31 10.14
CA LEU A 85 -9.75 10.95 10.08
C LEU A 85 -9.98 10.31 8.71
N GLU A 86 -11.21 10.28 8.20
CA GLU A 86 -11.55 9.72 6.89
C GLU A 86 -10.67 10.31 5.79
N VAL A 87 -10.51 11.63 5.76
CA VAL A 87 -9.74 12.32 4.72
C VAL A 87 -8.26 11.89 4.75
N TYR A 88 -7.67 11.76 5.94
CA TYR A 88 -6.27 11.32 6.06
C TYR A 88 -6.12 9.83 5.74
N GLU A 89 -7.05 8.97 6.16
CA GLU A 89 -7.06 7.54 5.82
C GLU A 89 -7.17 7.33 4.31
N THR A 90 -8.18 7.92 3.67
CA THR A 90 -8.39 7.85 2.22
C THR A 90 -7.18 8.41 1.48
N SER A 91 -6.62 9.53 1.93
CA SER A 91 -5.41 10.06 1.31
C SER A 91 -4.20 9.13 1.45
N LEU A 92 -4.05 8.41 2.56
CA LEU A 92 -2.95 7.46 2.75
C LEU A 92 -3.11 6.27 1.81
N VAL A 93 -4.32 5.71 1.73
CA VAL A 93 -4.67 4.60 0.84
C VAL A 93 -4.42 4.99 -0.61
N LEU A 94 -4.88 6.15 -1.06
CA LEU A 94 -4.66 6.63 -2.42
C LEU A 94 -3.19 6.91 -2.72
N ALA A 95 -2.46 7.56 -1.80
CA ALA A 95 -1.02 7.80 -1.98
C ALA A 95 -0.23 6.48 -2.11
N THR A 96 -0.69 5.43 -1.43
CA THR A 96 -0.14 4.08 -1.51
C THR A 96 -0.46 3.42 -2.85
N LEU A 97 -1.74 3.45 -3.27
CA LEU A 97 -2.20 2.89 -4.55
C LEU A 97 -1.50 3.55 -5.75
N PHE A 98 -1.38 4.88 -5.71
CA PHE A 98 -0.70 5.66 -6.76
C PHE A 98 0.83 5.70 -6.58
N ARG A 99 1.38 4.82 -5.74
CA ARG A 99 2.82 4.60 -5.55
C ARG A 99 3.61 5.90 -5.33
N THR A 100 3.05 6.82 -4.54
CA THR A 100 3.65 8.12 -4.22
C THR A 100 4.16 8.14 -2.77
N PRO A 101 5.32 7.52 -2.47
CA PRO A 101 5.75 7.24 -1.10
C PRO A 101 6.03 8.49 -0.27
N LEU A 102 6.44 9.60 -0.90
CA LEU A 102 6.64 10.88 -0.22
C LEU A 102 5.32 11.41 0.35
N GLN A 103 4.23 11.34 -0.42
CA GLN A 103 2.92 11.77 0.05
C GLN A 103 2.37 10.84 1.14
N ALA A 104 2.56 9.52 0.99
CA ALA A 104 2.18 8.56 2.03
C ALA A 104 2.91 8.85 3.35
N THR A 105 4.22 9.13 3.30
CA THR A 105 5.03 9.47 4.49
C THR A 105 4.55 10.75 5.17
N THR A 106 4.29 11.80 4.39
CA THR A 106 3.76 13.06 4.93
C THR A 106 2.39 12.83 5.56
N THR A 107 1.47 12.13 4.89
CA THR A 107 0.14 11.82 5.45
C THR A 107 0.23 10.99 6.73
N LEU A 108 1.12 9.99 6.78
CA LEU A 108 1.35 9.18 7.98
C LEU A 108 1.81 9.99 9.18
N SER A 109 2.68 10.98 8.98
CA SER A 109 3.24 11.79 10.07
C SER A 109 2.20 12.64 10.80
N TYR A 110 1.11 13.01 10.12
CA TYR A 110 -0.01 13.73 10.70
C TYR A 110 -1.11 12.79 11.22
N LEU A 111 -1.35 11.68 10.51
CA LEU A 111 -2.32 10.67 10.91
C LEU A 111 -1.88 9.95 12.20
N LEU A 112 -0.63 9.45 12.24
CA LEU A 112 -0.06 8.68 13.34
C LEU A 112 1.13 9.41 13.97
N PRO A 113 1.23 9.48 15.31
CA PRO A 113 0.25 9.01 16.31
C PRO A 113 -0.89 10.01 16.56
N GLY A 114 -0.79 11.24 16.06
CA GLY A 114 -1.58 12.39 16.48
C GLY A 114 -3.09 12.23 16.32
N LEU A 115 -3.60 12.21 15.09
CA LEU A 115 -5.04 12.14 14.85
C LEU A 115 -5.61 10.77 15.26
N TYR A 116 -4.88 9.69 14.99
CA TYR A 116 -5.42 8.34 15.11
C TYR A 116 -5.37 7.77 16.53
N TYR A 117 -4.24 7.93 17.24
CA TYR A 117 -4.10 7.34 18.59
C TYR A 117 -4.63 8.26 19.68
N ALA A 118 -4.61 9.58 19.48
CA ALA A 118 -5.12 10.53 20.47
C ALA A 118 -6.65 10.70 20.43
N SER A 119 -7.33 10.25 19.37
CA SER A 119 -8.78 10.32 19.28
C SER A 119 -9.44 9.39 20.30
N SER A 120 -10.21 9.96 21.23
CA SER A 120 -10.89 9.26 22.33
C SER A 120 -12.15 8.50 21.91
N SER A 121 -12.69 8.79 20.72
CA SER A 121 -13.95 8.19 20.27
C SER A 121 -13.78 6.71 19.90
N GLU A 122 -14.58 5.87 20.54
CA GLU A 122 -14.57 4.41 20.37
C GLU A 122 -15.24 3.96 19.07
N SER A 123 -16.19 4.75 18.54
CA SER A 123 -16.85 4.50 17.25
C SER A 123 -15.92 4.74 16.06
N LEU A 124 -15.02 5.72 16.15
CA LEU A 124 -14.00 6.04 15.13
C LEU A 124 -12.95 4.94 14.95
N ARG A 125 -12.87 3.98 15.89
CA ARG A 125 -11.77 3.02 16.01
C ARG A 125 -12.06 1.65 15.42
N GLN A 126 -13.22 1.40 14.82
CA GLN A 126 -13.57 0.00 14.47
C GLN A 126 -13.36 -0.34 13.00
N GLN A 127 -13.64 0.58 12.06
CA GLN A 127 -13.58 0.27 10.63
C GLN A 127 -12.25 0.73 10.02
N GLY A 128 -11.57 -0.15 9.26
CA GLY A 128 -10.33 0.19 8.55
C GLY A 128 -9.05 0.28 9.40
N ARG A 129 -9.17 0.35 10.73
CA ARG A 129 -8.07 0.44 11.70
C ARG A 129 -6.92 -0.51 11.46
N LEU A 130 -7.23 -1.80 11.35
CA LEU A 130 -6.22 -2.82 11.15
C LEU A 130 -5.49 -2.58 9.83
N SER A 131 -6.25 -2.30 8.77
CA SER A 131 -5.71 -2.04 7.44
C SER A 131 -4.78 -0.83 7.44
N ILE A 132 -5.19 0.31 8.02
CA ILE A 132 -4.35 1.51 8.12
C ILE A 132 -3.08 1.26 8.93
N THR A 133 -3.19 0.52 10.03
CA THR A 133 -2.04 0.14 10.87
C THR A 133 -1.06 -0.75 10.10
N LEU A 134 -1.56 -1.74 9.37
CA LEU A 134 -0.75 -2.63 8.53
C LEU A 134 -0.14 -1.87 7.33
N ILE A 135 -0.89 -0.98 6.69
CA ILE A 135 -0.39 -0.09 5.62
C ILE A 135 0.77 0.76 6.14
N SER A 136 0.62 1.37 7.32
CA SER A 136 1.70 2.16 7.93
C SER A 136 2.96 1.32 8.19
N LEU A 137 2.80 0.14 8.81
CA LEU A 137 3.92 -0.75 9.10
C LEU A 137 4.63 -1.27 7.83
N LEU A 138 3.86 -1.69 6.83
CA LEU A 138 4.41 -2.11 5.54
C LEU A 138 5.08 -0.95 4.81
N HIS A 139 4.51 0.25 4.84
CA HIS A 139 5.13 1.44 4.27
C HIS A 139 6.50 1.70 4.88
N HIS A 140 6.64 1.60 6.21
CA HIS A 140 7.95 1.73 6.87
C HIS A 140 8.95 0.66 6.40
N LEU A 141 8.52 -0.59 6.21
CA LEU A 141 9.37 -1.65 5.66
C LEU A 141 9.79 -1.35 4.21
N VAL A 142 8.86 -0.88 3.36
CA VAL A 142 9.12 -0.59 1.95
C VAL A 142 10.01 0.64 1.79
N ALA A 143 9.70 1.74 2.48
CA ALA A 143 10.39 3.02 2.35
C ALA A 143 11.84 2.94 2.85
N ALA A 144 12.08 2.23 3.95
CA ALA A 144 13.39 2.14 4.57
C ALA A 144 14.23 0.93 4.12
N TYR A 145 13.69 0.04 3.28
CA TYR A 145 14.38 -1.17 2.84
C TYR A 145 15.78 -0.86 2.26
N PRO A 146 16.85 -1.56 2.71
CA PRO A 146 16.82 -2.79 3.51
C PRO A 146 16.78 -2.60 5.03
N SER A 147 16.85 -1.36 5.52
CA SER A 147 16.73 -1.07 6.95
C SER A 147 15.32 -1.34 7.44
N GLN A 148 15.21 -1.84 8.68
CA GLN A 148 13.94 -2.04 9.38
C GLN A 148 13.83 -1.14 10.62
N ALA A 149 14.74 -0.19 10.80
CA ALA A 149 14.76 0.67 11.98
C ALA A 149 13.44 1.46 12.17
N PRO A 150 12.86 2.11 11.13
CA PRO A 150 11.60 2.83 11.30
C PRO A 150 10.43 1.92 11.66
N PHE A 151 10.39 0.70 11.12
CA PHE A 151 9.38 -0.30 11.49
C PHE A 151 9.46 -0.66 12.97
N HIS A 152 10.66 -0.97 13.47
CA HIS A 152 10.87 -1.34 14.87
C HIS A 152 10.70 -0.16 15.85
N GLN A 153 10.93 1.07 15.40
CA GLN A 153 10.64 2.27 16.18
C GLN A 153 9.13 2.53 16.25
N HIS A 154 8.39 2.29 15.17
CA HIS A 154 6.95 2.55 15.12
C HIS A 154 6.13 1.48 15.85
N LEU A 155 6.47 0.20 15.67
CA LEU A 155 5.74 -0.95 16.23
C LEU A 155 5.43 -0.88 17.75
N PRO A 156 6.34 -0.44 18.65
CA PRO A 156 6.04 -0.31 20.07
C PRO A 156 5.07 0.84 20.40
N ILE A 157 4.99 1.87 19.56
CA ILE A 157 4.13 3.05 19.76
C ILE A 157 2.66 2.73 19.44
N ILE A 158 2.42 1.71 18.60
CA ILE A 158 1.07 1.27 18.21
C ILE A 158 0.32 0.74 19.45
N PRO A 159 -0.84 1.32 19.82
CA PRO A 159 -1.61 0.84 20.95
C PRO A 159 -2.10 -0.59 20.70
N ALA A 160 -2.16 -1.41 21.75
CA ALA A 160 -2.52 -2.83 21.65
C ALA A 160 -3.92 -3.06 21.07
N SER A 161 -4.81 -2.09 21.18
CA SER A 161 -6.12 -2.18 20.55
C SER A 161 -6.03 -2.10 19.01
N PHE A 162 -5.02 -1.43 18.43
CA PHE A 162 -4.82 -1.28 16.96
C PHE A 162 -4.21 -2.52 16.36
N LEU A 163 -3.28 -3.12 17.09
CA LEU A 163 -2.63 -4.34 16.68
C LEU A 163 -2.38 -5.19 17.93
N PRO A 164 -3.35 -6.03 18.33
CA PRO A 164 -3.19 -6.89 19.49
C PRO A 164 -1.96 -7.77 19.32
N ARG A 165 -1.05 -7.79 20.31
CA ARG A 165 0.29 -8.42 20.19
C ARG A 165 0.25 -9.94 19.88
N GLY A 166 -0.89 -10.60 20.10
CA GLY A 166 -1.11 -12.00 19.78
C GLY A 166 -1.95 -12.26 18.52
N SER A 167 -2.47 -11.22 17.86
CA SER A 167 -3.33 -11.37 16.68
C SER A 167 -2.55 -11.96 15.50
N GLN A 168 -3.29 -12.60 14.57
CA GLN A 168 -2.68 -13.11 13.35
C GLN A 168 -2.01 -12.01 12.53
N ALA A 169 -2.63 -10.83 12.43
CA ALA A 169 -2.04 -9.67 11.80
C ALA A 169 -0.68 -9.26 12.41
N SER A 170 -0.58 -9.23 13.75
CA SER A 170 0.65 -8.86 14.45
C SER A 170 1.77 -9.88 14.21
N LYS A 171 1.42 -11.17 14.27
CA LYS A 171 2.35 -12.28 13.98
C LYS A 171 2.80 -12.25 12.52
N TRP A 172 1.87 -12.01 11.60
CA TRP A 172 2.13 -11.94 10.16
C TRP A 172 3.13 -10.82 9.83
N ILE A 173 2.84 -9.58 10.21
CA ILE A 173 3.72 -8.45 9.89
C ILE A 173 5.10 -8.57 10.55
N SER A 174 5.16 -9.09 11.79
CA SER A 174 6.42 -9.36 12.48
C SER A 174 7.21 -10.49 11.81
N SER A 175 6.52 -11.50 11.28
CA SER A 175 7.14 -12.60 10.54
C SER A 175 7.71 -12.13 9.21
N ILE A 176 7.05 -11.19 8.51
CA ILE A 176 7.58 -10.54 7.31
C ILE A 176 8.88 -9.81 7.64
N ALA A 177 8.87 -8.94 8.66
CA ALA A 177 10.06 -8.21 9.11
C ALA A 177 11.21 -9.17 9.46
N SER A 178 10.92 -10.23 10.23
CA SER A 178 11.91 -11.25 10.57
C SER A 178 12.46 -12.00 9.36
N ALA A 179 11.62 -12.37 8.39
CA ALA A 179 12.03 -13.05 7.17
C ALA A 179 12.97 -12.16 6.34
N LEU A 180 12.64 -10.88 6.18
CA LEU A 180 13.51 -9.90 5.52
C LEU A 180 14.87 -9.73 6.23
N ARG A 181 14.87 -9.73 7.57
CA ARG A 181 16.10 -9.56 8.36
C ARG A 181 17.02 -10.77 8.29
N THR A 182 16.43 -11.96 8.30
CA THR A 182 17.14 -13.24 8.23
C THR A 182 17.45 -13.68 6.80
N ASN A 183 16.99 -12.93 5.80
CA ASN A 183 17.06 -13.28 4.38
C ASN A 183 16.38 -14.64 4.09
N ASP A 184 15.35 -15.01 4.86
CA ASP A 184 14.53 -16.20 4.63
C ASP A 184 13.47 -15.89 3.57
N TYR A 185 13.90 -15.95 2.32
CA TYR A 185 13.09 -15.54 1.17
C TYR A 185 11.98 -16.54 0.83
N MET A 186 12.17 -17.82 1.15
CA MET A 186 11.12 -18.83 1.02
C MET A 186 9.96 -18.52 1.97
N LYS A 187 10.27 -18.21 3.23
CA LYS A 187 9.27 -17.77 4.20
C LYS A 187 8.63 -16.45 3.79
N LEU A 188 9.40 -15.50 3.28
CA LEU A 188 8.85 -14.24 2.76
C LEU A 188 7.85 -14.51 1.62
N GLY A 189 8.19 -15.39 0.68
CA GLY A 189 7.32 -15.80 -0.43
C GLY A 189 5.99 -16.34 0.07
N ALA A 190 6.02 -17.28 1.02
CA ALA A 190 4.82 -17.86 1.64
C ALA A 190 3.98 -16.82 2.40
N LEU A 191 4.60 -16.01 3.26
CA LEU A 191 3.90 -14.99 4.07
C LEU A 191 3.25 -13.90 3.24
N THR A 192 3.74 -13.67 2.03
CA THR A 192 3.24 -12.62 1.15
C THR A 192 2.23 -13.15 0.13
N GLN A 193 1.85 -14.42 0.16
CA GLN A 193 0.79 -14.95 -0.73
C GLN A 193 -0.57 -14.34 -0.37
N LEU A 194 -1.47 -14.27 -1.37
CA LEU A 194 -2.80 -13.67 -1.19
C LEU A 194 -3.59 -14.35 -0.06
N SER A 195 -3.53 -15.68 0.05
CA SER A 195 -4.16 -16.46 1.12
C SER A 195 -3.66 -16.08 2.51
N ALA A 196 -2.34 -15.94 2.67
CA ALA A 196 -1.72 -15.54 3.94
C ALA A 196 -2.08 -14.10 4.33
N ILE A 197 -2.18 -13.19 3.35
CA ILE A 197 -2.61 -11.80 3.57
C ILE A 197 -4.08 -11.77 3.99
N GLN A 198 -4.95 -12.53 3.32
CA GLN A 198 -6.36 -12.65 3.68
C GLN A 198 -6.51 -13.20 5.09
N GLU A 199 -5.87 -14.31 5.43
CA GLU A 199 -5.90 -14.87 6.78
C GLU A 199 -5.45 -13.86 7.86
N ALA A 200 -4.38 -13.11 7.59
CA ALA A 200 -3.88 -12.09 8.49
C ALA A 200 -4.86 -10.92 8.70
N THR A 201 -5.70 -10.62 7.69
CA THR A 201 -6.63 -9.47 7.69
C THR A 201 -8.06 -9.83 8.06
N SER A 202 -8.46 -11.10 7.89
CA SER A 202 -9.82 -11.60 8.13
C SER A 202 -10.25 -11.61 9.60
N GLY A 203 -9.32 -11.63 10.55
CA GLY A 203 -9.60 -11.81 11.99
C GLY A 203 -10.38 -10.68 12.69
N THR A 204 -10.93 -9.72 11.96
CA THR A 204 -11.58 -8.52 12.52
C THR A 204 -13.07 -8.41 12.20
N ASN A 205 -13.61 -9.21 11.27
CA ASN A 205 -14.97 -9.01 10.75
C ASN A 205 -16.07 -9.90 11.37
N GLU A 206 -15.75 -10.86 12.25
CA GLU A 206 -16.74 -11.89 12.64
C GLU A 206 -17.61 -11.61 13.88
N LYS A 207 -17.46 -10.46 14.56
CA LYS A 207 -18.24 -10.21 15.80
C LYS A 207 -18.91 -8.85 15.95
N LEU A 208 -19.10 -8.10 14.86
CA LEU A 208 -19.94 -6.91 14.89
C LEU A 208 -21.28 -7.13 14.17
N ALA A 209 -22.28 -7.41 15.01
CA ALA A 209 -23.68 -7.02 14.90
C ALA A 209 -24.37 -7.16 13.52
N THR A 210 -25.26 -8.15 13.45
CA THR A 210 -26.53 -8.04 12.72
C THR A 210 -27.13 -6.65 12.95
N PRO A 211 -27.44 -5.88 11.89
CA PRO A 211 -28.08 -4.58 12.05
C PRO A 211 -29.50 -4.78 12.57
N SER A 212 -29.74 -4.35 13.81
CA SER A 212 -31.09 -4.22 14.34
C SER A 212 -31.80 -3.10 13.56
N PRO A 213 -32.95 -3.37 12.91
CA PRO A 213 -33.63 -2.39 12.08
C PRO A 213 -34.50 -1.48 12.96
N SER A 214 -33.91 -0.56 13.70
CA SER A 214 -34.65 0.47 14.45
C SER A 214 -33.74 1.66 14.77
N GLU A 215 -34.27 2.88 14.57
CA GLU A 215 -33.76 4.19 15.01
C GLU A 215 -33.03 5.09 13.98
N SER A 216 -33.87 5.72 13.16
CA SER A 216 -34.00 7.19 13.00
C SER A 216 -32.78 8.07 12.62
N HIS A 217 -32.78 8.49 11.36
CA HIS A 217 -32.78 9.91 10.93
C HIS A 217 -31.94 10.94 11.70
N LEU A 218 -30.62 10.81 11.67
CA LEU A 218 -29.70 11.95 11.60
C LEU A 218 -28.68 11.65 10.50
N LYS A 219 -28.74 12.42 9.40
CA LYS A 219 -27.85 12.31 8.25
C LYS A 219 -26.44 12.81 8.63
N SER A 220 -25.70 12.07 9.45
CA SER A 220 -24.24 12.22 9.44
C SER A 220 -23.75 11.51 8.19
N SER A 221 -23.60 12.24 7.09
CA SER A 221 -23.02 11.78 5.82
C SER A 221 -21.51 11.50 5.95
N THR A 222 -21.08 10.91 7.06
CA THR A 222 -19.68 10.62 7.26
C THR A 222 -19.31 9.44 6.38
N ARG A 223 -18.47 9.70 5.39
CA ARG A 223 -17.96 8.65 4.51
C ARG A 223 -17.07 7.74 5.34
N HIS A 224 -17.11 6.45 5.01
CA HIS A 224 -16.18 5.48 5.57
C HIS A 224 -15.18 5.05 4.51
N LEU A 225 -13.96 4.73 4.95
CA LEU A 225 -12.95 4.18 4.07
C LEU A 225 -13.46 2.89 3.41
N ASP A 226 -13.38 2.82 2.09
CA ASP A 226 -13.70 1.61 1.34
C ASP A 226 -12.71 0.48 1.72
N PRO A 227 -13.18 -0.62 2.33
CA PRO A 227 -12.34 -1.74 2.69
C PRO A 227 -11.62 -2.36 1.48
N GLY A 228 -12.23 -2.31 0.30
CA GLY A 228 -11.65 -2.80 -0.95
C GLY A 228 -10.39 -2.01 -1.34
N LEU A 229 -10.46 -0.68 -1.30
CA LEU A 229 -9.31 0.18 -1.58
C LEU A 229 -8.19 -0.01 -0.56
N ALA A 230 -8.54 -0.14 0.72
CA ALA A 230 -7.56 -0.40 1.78
C ALA A 230 -6.84 -1.75 1.57
N ASN A 231 -7.58 -2.79 1.18
CA ASN A 231 -6.99 -4.08 0.84
C ASN A 231 -6.10 -3.99 -0.40
N GLU A 232 -6.51 -3.27 -1.45
CA GLU A 232 -5.67 -3.08 -2.63
C GLU A 232 -4.38 -2.29 -2.30
N ALA A 233 -4.45 -1.32 -1.38
CA ALA A 233 -3.27 -0.60 -0.90
C ALA A 233 -2.30 -1.53 -0.14
N LEU A 234 -2.82 -2.44 0.70
CA LEU A 234 -2.00 -3.46 1.35
C LEU A 234 -1.30 -4.35 0.32
N LEU A 235 -2.03 -4.88 -0.65
CA LEU A 235 -1.46 -5.72 -1.72
C LEU A 235 -0.40 -4.94 -2.53
N THR A 236 -0.63 -3.66 -2.79
CA THR A 236 0.32 -2.78 -3.49
C THR A 236 1.62 -2.62 -2.71
N LEU A 237 1.57 -2.45 -1.37
CA LEU A 237 2.77 -2.38 -0.55
C LEU A 237 3.51 -3.72 -0.46
N VAL A 238 2.77 -4.84 -0.37
CA VAL A 238 3.39 -6.16 -0.38
C VAL A 238 4.08 -6.42 -1.72
N ASP A 239 3.47 -6.04 -2.85
CA ASP A 239 4.10 -6.13 -4.18
C ASP A 239 5.37 -5.27 -4.28
N ALA A 240 5.32 -4.03 -3.77
CA ALA A 240 6.48 -3.15 -3.72
C ALA A 240 7.62 -3.75 -2.87
N LEU A 241 7.27 -4.34 -1.72
CA LEU A 241 8.22 -5.02 -0.86
C LEU A 241 8.84 -6.26 -1.53
N ARG A 242 8.01 -7.09 -2.17
CA ARG A 242 8.46 -8.25 -2.96
C ARG A 242 9.41 -7.82 -4.06
N THR A 243 9.11 -6.75 -4.78
CA THR A 243 9.98 -6.22 -5.84
C THR A 243 11.36 -5.84 -5.31
N LYS A 244 11.42 -5.12 -4.18
CA LYS A 244 12.69 -4.75 -3.52
C LYS A 244 13.45 -5.96 -2.99
N ALA A 245 12.75 -6.91 -2.37
CA ALA A 245 13.34 -8.15 -1.89
C ALA A 245 13.91 -8.97 -3.06
N ARG A 246 13.12 -9.18 -4.11
CA ARG A 246 13.47 -9.91 -5.34
C ARG A 246 14.75 -9.38 -5.97
N ALA A 247 14.93 -8.07 -6.07
CA ALA A 247 16.16 -7.48 -6.59
C ALA A 247 17.41 -7.91 -5.79
N ARG A 248 17.32 -7.92 -4.46
CA ARG A 248 18.41 -8.36 -3.57
C ARG A 248 18.64 -9.87 -3.63
N ILE A 249 17.55 -10.64 -3.64
CA ILE A 249 17.59 -12.10 -3.77
C ILE A 249 18.29 -12.47 -5.05
N TRP A 250 17.91 -11.83 -6.15
CA TRP A 250 18.48 -12.07 -7.46
C TRP A 250 19.98 -11.79 -7.52
N LEU A 251 20.42 -10.68 -6.93
CA LEU A 251 21.85 -10.37 -6.81
C LEU A 251 22.60 -11.49 -6.06
N THR A 252 22.01 -12.01 -4.99
CA THR A 252 22.59 -13.11 -4.20
C THR A 252 22.62 -14.42 -5.00
N LEU A 253 21.56 -14.74 -5.74
CA LEU A 253 21.54 -15.93 -6.59
C LEU A 253 22.60 -15.87 -7.68
N ARG A 254 22.77 -14.71 -8.33
CA ARG A 254 23.80 -14.49 -9.35
C ARG A 254 25.23 -14.58 -8.84
N SER A 255 25.46 -14.27 -7.56
CA SER A 255 26.79 -14.40 -6.97
C SER A 255 27.08 -15.83 -6.50
N ALA A 256 26.06 -16.54 -6.02
CA ALA A 256 26.18 -17.89 -5.45
C ALA A 256 26.13 -19.01 -6.49
N TYR A 257 25.35 -18.85 -7.57
CA TYR A 257 25.11 -19.90 -8.55
C TYR A 257 25.65 -19.52 -9.93
N ARG A 258 26.17 -20.52 -10.64
CA ARG A 258 26.65 -20.38 -12.03
C ARG A 258 25.57 -20.73 -13.05
N GLU A 259 24.75 -21.73 -12.75
CA GLU A 259 23.73 -22.25 -13.65
C GLU A 259 22.43 -22.54 -12.89
N LEU A 260 21.29 -22.39 -13.55
CA LEU A 260 19.96 -22.81 -13.08
C LEU A 260 19.34 -23.79 -14.07
N TRP A 261 18.81 -24.90 -13.55
CA TRP A 261 18.30 -26.02 -14.34
C TRP A 261 16.78 -26.11 -14.17
N CYS A 262 16.04 -25.47 -15.07
CA CYS A 262 14.58 -25.32 -15.02
C CYS A 262 13.87 -26.42 -15.85
N GLN A 263 14.32 -27.66 -15.74
CA GLN A 263 13.72 -28.82 -16.41
C GLN A 263 12.59 -29.39 -15.56
N SER A 264 11.61 -30.06 -16.19
CA SER A 264 10.47 -30.68 -15.49
C SER A 264 10.86 -31.76 -14.49
N GLU A 265 12.08 -32.30 -14.61
CA GLU A 265 12.64 -33.31 -13.70
C GLU A 265 13.17 -32.72 -12.39
N TYR A 266 13.34 -31.40 -12.31
CA TYR A 266 13.89 -30.71 -11.13
C TYR A 266 12.92 -29.63 -10.63
N ASP A 267 12.84 -29.49 -9.31
CA ASP A 267 11.99 -28.49 -8.66
C ASP A 267 12.59 -27.07 -8.69
N THR A 268 13.65 -26.84 -9.48
CA THR A 268 14.34 -25.53 -9.53
C THR A 268 13.40 -24.40 -9.96
N SER A 269 12.49 -24.66 -10.90
CA SER A 269 11.53 -23.65 -11.38
C SER A 269 10.57 -23.24 -10.26
N GLU A 270 9.98 -24.21 -9.56
CA GLU A 270 9.07 -23.96 -8.44
C GLU A 270 9.79 -23.30 -7.25
N TRP A 271 11.01 -23.77 -6.95
CA TRP A 271 11.88 -23.16 -5.95
C TRP A 271 12.18 -21.70 -6.29
N LEU A 272 12.48 -21.39 -7.56
CA LEU A 272 12.78 -20.04 -8.00
C LEU A 272 11.55 -19.14 -7.94
N GLU A 273 10.39 -19.62 -8.39
CA GLU A 273 9.11 -18.91 -8.32
C GLU A 273 8.72 -18.57 -6.88
N SER A 274 8.94 -19.52 -5.97
CA SER A 274 8.66 -19.36 -4.54
C SER A 274 9.66 -18.40 -3.89
N THR A 275 10.95 -18.57 -4.17
CA THR A 275 12.05 -17.77 -3.61
C THR A 275 11.95 -16.30 -4.07
N LEU A 276 11.63 -16.06 -5.34
CA LEU A 276 11.50 -14.72 -5.91
C LEU A 276 10.08 -14.13 -5.75
N ALA A 277 9.15 -14.89 -5.17
CA ALA A 277 7.75 -14.53 -5.03
C ALA A 277 7.15 -13.99 -6.35
N LEU A 278 7.24 -14.79 -7.42
CA LEU A 278 6.78 -14.39 -8.77
C LEU A 278 5.26 -14.47 -8.96
N LYS A 279 4.57 -15.17 -8.05
CA LYS A 279 3.10 -15.30 -8.10
C LYS A 279 2.42 -13.95 -7.91
N SER A 280 1.51 -13.63 -8.85
CA SER A 280 0.72 -12.40 -8.82
C SER A 280 -0.13 -12.29 -7.56
N LEU A 281 -0.27 -11.07 -7.04
CA LEU A 281 -1.17 -10.74 -5.93
C LEU A 281 -2.57 -10.30 -6.39
N LYS A 282 -2.72 -9.93 -7.67
CA LYS A 282 -3.97 -9.43 -8.21
C LYS A 282 -4.74 -10.55 -8.88
N ALA A 283 -6.01 -10.70 -8.51
CA ALA A 283 -6.92 -11.62 -9.18
C ALA A 283 -7.02 -11.28 -10.68
N GLY A 284 -6.85 -12.29 -11.54
CA GLY A 284 -6.92 -12.13 -12.99
C GLY A 284 -5.62 -11.68 -13.67
N GLN A 285 -4.57 -11.31 -12.94
CA GLN A 285 -3.26 -11.05 -13.52
C GLN A 285 -2.46 -12.36 -13.60
N ALA A 286 -1.95 -12.68 -14.79
CA ALA A 286 -1.15 -13.88 -15.02
C ALA A 286 0.07 -13.91 -14.09
N SER A 287 0.28 -15.04 -13.43
CA SER A 287 1.52 -15.29 -12.69
C SER A 287 2.69 -15.29 -13.66
N THR A 288 3.79 -14.63 -13.29
CA THR A 288 5.03 -14.76 -14.04
C THR A 288 5.67 -16.09 -13.66
N ASP A 289 5.78 -17.03 -14.59
CA ASP A 289 6.55 -18.26 -14.36
C ASP A 289 8.07 -17.97 -14.38
N ALA A 290 8.86 -18.91 -13.86
CA ALA A 290 10.32 -18.78 -13.82
C ALA A 290 10.94 -18.54 -15.21
N GLY A 291 10.42 -19.19 -16.25
CA GLY A 291 10.96 -19.12 -17.61
C GLY A 291 10.77 -17.75 -18.25
N MET A 292 9.55 -17.20 -18.16
CA MET A 292 9.22 -15.85 -18.60
C MET A 292 10.06 -14.82 -17.86
N TRP A 293 10.18 -14.95 -16.53
CA TRP A 293 10.97 -14.03 -15.73
C TRP A 293 12.46 -14.08 -16.09
N LEU A 294 13.03 -15.28 -16.27
CA LEU A 294 14.42 -15.43 -16.73
C LEU A 294 14.63 -14.89 -18.14
N GLY A 295 13.63 -15.00 -19.02
CA GLY A 295 13.66 -14.38 -20.34
C GLY A 295 13.70 -12.85 -20.29
N GLU A 296 13.05 -12.21 -19.32
CA GLU A 296 13.20 -10.77 -19.07
C GLU A 296 14.61 -10.44 -18.56
N ARG A 297 15.14 -11.24 -17.63
CA ARG A 297 16.51 -11.06 -17.12
C ARG A 297 17.58 -11.27 -18.20
N GLU A 298 17.32 -12.12 -19.19
CA GLU A 298 18.21 -12.32 -20.35
C GLU A 298 18.33 -11.05 -21.19
N LYS A 299 17.20 -10.34 -21.41
CA LYS A 299 17.20 -9.05 -22.12
C LYS A 299 17.98 -7.98 -21.37
N GLU A 300 18.03 -8.05 -20.05
CA GLU A 300 18.82 -7.16 -19.20
C GLU A 300 20.31 -7.57 -19.11
N GLY A 301 20.69 -8.72 -19.69
CA GLY A 301 22.08 -9.22 -19.66
C GLY A 301 22.48 -9.86 -18.33
N ASP A 302 21.51 -10.25 -17.50
CA ASP A 302 21.75 -10.88 -16.20
C ASP A 302 21.93 -12.40 -16.29
N VAL A 303 21.33 -13.02 -17.31
CA VAL A 303 21.44 -14.45 -17.63
C VAL A 303 21.59 -14.64 -19.14
N ARG A 304 22.03 -15.83 -19.55
CA ARG A 304 21.99 -16.27 -20.94
C ARG A 304 21.54 -17.73 -21.01
N LYS A 305 20.80 -18.10 -22.06
CA LYS A 305 20.55 -19.52 -22.35
C LYS A 305 21.83 -20.25 -22.71
N LYS A 306 21.95 -21.50 -22.25
CA LYS A 306 23.06 -22.39 -22.59
C LYS A 306 22.83 -22.97 -23.99
N GLU A 307 23.87 -22.97 -24.82
CA GLU A 307 23.79 -23.54 -26.16
C GLU A 307 23.34 -25.00 -26.11
N GLY A 308 22.34 -25.34 -26.91
CA GLY A 308 21.79 -26.70 -26.99
C GLY A 308 20.78 -27.08 -25.89
N SER A 309 20.30 -26.15 -25.06
CA SER A 309 19.23 -26.44 -24.08
C SER A 309 18.34 -25.24 -23.76
N ASP A 310 17.03 -25.39 -23.97
CA ASP A 310 16.04 -24.34 -23.67
C ASP A 310 15.73 -24.15 -22.18
N SER A 311 16.17 -25.08 -21.33
CA SER A 311 15.85 -25.15 -19.90
C SER A 311 17.04 -24.87 -18.98
N ARG A 312 18.21 -24.56 -19.55
CA ARG A 312 19.43 -24.28 -18.79
C ARG A 312 19.85 -22.83 -18.96
N TRP A 313 19.98 -22.15 -17.83
CA TRP A 313 20.33 -20.74 -17.76
C TRP A 313 21.69 -20.58 -17.10
N ILE A 314 22.57 -19.77 -17.69
CA ILE A 314 23.87 -19.40 -17.13
C ILE A 314 23.72 -18.01 -16.52
N LEU A 315 24.10 -17.86 -15.24
CA LEU A 315 24.00 -16.60 -14.51
C LEU A 315 25.26 -15.79 -14.73
N ILE A 316 25.07 -14.54 -15.14
CA ILE A 316 26.17 -13.60 -15.36
C ILE A 316 26.44 -12.91 -14.03
N LYS A 317 27.68 -13.03 -13.52
CA LYS A 317 28.04 -12.41 -12.24
C LYS A 317 27.84 -10.88 -12.30
N PRO A 318 27.33 -10.27 -11.22
CA PRO A 318 27.21 -8.81 -11.16
C PRO A 318 28.60 -8.18 -11.28
N LYS A 319 28.71 -7.08 -12.03
CA LYS A 319 29.92 -6.27 -12.06
C LYS A 319 30.08 -5.64 -10.67
N GLN A 320 31.22 -5.88 -10.03
CA GLN A 320 31.59 -5.25 -8.75
C GLN A 320 31.90 -3.77 -8.96
#